data_AF-A0A1Y3MQ80-F1
#
_entry.id   AF-A0A1Y3MQ80-F1
#
_cell.length_a   1.000
_cell.length_b   1.000
_cell.length_c   1.000
_cell.angle_alpha   90.00
_cell.angle_beta   90.00
_cell.angle_gamma   90.00
#
_symmetry.space_group_name_H-M   'P 1'
#
loop_
_entity.id
_entity.type
_entity.pdbx_description
1 polymer ?
#
loop_
_entity_poly.entity_id
_entity_poly.type
_entity_poly.pdbx_seq_one_letter_code
_entity_poly.pdbx_strand_id
1 'polypeptide(L)'
;MKILSLLLFIVCLFISSIKANSVVLTSIFKRDDIDNTSDNNTNNFNVSQACLEEDLHSEYSNECMSTQVNINNYKEKCSTFKSEKCQAFYNDPNLSKYYPICTQDEQSKKIFNPVFFQGLFKNVQSKCYTNESDEELCPLSLFRITQPNTPIPSYVVDDTCKSKKCTYLFIDYLNQKIKESTIFEDFYSPDKIDFFKQVVSQLESSECKSMHVTTSNVTSNAVTIIKGNTILLSLLLFLFLILLLY
;
A
#
# COMPACT_ATOMS: atom_id res chain seq x y z
N MET A 1 -5.33 -26.72 42.94
CA MET A 1 -6.51 -26.21 42.18
C MET A 1 -6.27 -24.87 41.48
N LYS A 2 -5.64 -23.86 42.11
CA LYS A 2 -5.45 -22.52 41.50
C LYS A 2 -4.54 -22.51 40.25
N ILE A 3 -3.45 -23.29 40.25
CA ILE A 3 -2.49 -23.36 39.11
C ILE A 3 -3.13 -24.00 37.87
N LEU A 4 -3.93 -25.05 38.04
CA LEU A 4 -4.62 -25.71 36.94
C LEU A 4 -5.65 -24.78 36.28
N SER A 5 -6.36 -23.97 37.08
CA SER A 5 -7.30 -22.96 36.58
C SER A 5 -6.62 -21.83 35.81
N LEU A 6 -5.41 -21.42 36.23
CA LEU A 6 -4.62 -20.39 35.54
C LEU A 6 -4.07 -20.89 34.21
N LEU A 7 -3.55 -22.12 34.15
CA LEU A 7 -3.09 -22.75 32.92
C LEU A 7 -4.23 -22.91 31.90
N LEU A 8 -5.41 -23.32 32.34
CA LEU A 8 -6.61 -23.39 31.49
C LEU A 8 -7.01 -22.02 30.93
N PHE A 9 -6.92 -20.96 31.75
CA PHE A 9 -7.21 -19.60 31.30
C PHE A 9 -6.21 -19.12 30.24
N ILE A 10 -4.91 -19.40 30.40
CA ILE A 10 -3.87 -19.06 29.40
C ILE A 10 -4.11 -19.83 28.10
N VAL A 11 -4.42 -21.12 28.15
CA VAL A 11 -4.73 -21.92 26.95
C VAL A 11 -6.00 -21.41 26.27
N CYS A 12 -7.03 -21.01 27.02
CA CYS A 12 -8.22 -20.38 26.44
C CYS A 12 -7.91 -19.03 25.76
N LEU A 13 -7.01 -18.21 26.33
CA LEU A 13 -6.55 -16.98 25.69
C LEU A 13 -5.80 -17.27 24.37
N PHE A 14 -4.94 -18.29 24.34
CA PHE A 14 -4.27 -18.74 23.10
C PHE A 14 -5.26 -19.27 22.06
N ILE A 15 -6.25 -20.10 22.45
CA ILE A 15 -7.26 -20.61 21.51
C ILE A 15 -8.15 -19.47 20.98
N SER A 16 -8.50 -18.49 21.83
CA SER A 16 -9.28 -17.33 21.41
C SER A 16 -8.52 -16.40 20.46
N SER A 17 -7.18 -16.38 20.50
CA SER A 17 -6.35 -15.61 19.58
C SER A 17 -6.09 -16.33 18.25
N ILE A 18 -6.28 -17.66 18.18
CA ILE A 18 -6.15 -18.43 16.92
C ILE A 18 -7.44 -18.36 16.07
N LYS A 19 -8.56 -17.90 16.63
CA LYS A 19 -9.79 -17.57 15.88
C LYS A 19 -9.88 -16.07 15.53
N ALA A 20 -8.78 -15.46 15.10
CA ALA A 20 -8.90 -14.37 14.16
C ALA A 20 -9.21 -15.01 12.79
N ASN A 21 -10.49 -15.29 12.54
CA ASN A 21 -10.93 -15.49 11.16
C ASN A 21 -10.51 -14.23 10.41
N SER A 22 -9.50 -14.38 9.55
CA SER A 22 -9.27 -13.47 8.44
C SER A 22 -10.56 -13.48 7.64
N VAL A 23 -11.46 -12.54 7.94
CA VAL A 23 -12.54 -12.21 7.03
C VAL A 23 -11.83 -11.76 5.77
N VAL A 24 -11.83 -12.61 4.75
CA VAL A 24 -11.43 -12.24 3.40
C VAL A 24 -12.48 -11.22 2.95
N LEU A 25 -12.18 -9.96 3.25
CA LEU A 25 -12.96 -8.82 2.84
C LEU A 25 -12.58 -8.56 1.38
N THR A 26 -13.39 -8.99 0.41
CA THR A 26 -13.22 -8.52 -0.98
C THR A 26 -13.35 -7.00 -1.02
N SER A 27 -12.47 -6.17 -1.57
CA SER A 27 -11.30 -6.26 -2.49
C SER A 27 -11.47 -5.90 -3.95
N ILE A 28 -12.61 -5.35 -4.38
CA ILE A 28 -12.66 -4.58 -5.64
C ILE A 28 -12.01 -3.20 -5.39
N PHE A 29 -10.74 -3.27 -5.02
CA PHE A 29 -9.77 -2.24 -4.69
C PHE A 29 -10.09 -1.48 -3.40
N LYS A 30 -9.80 -2.09 -2.24
CA LYS A 30 -9.64 -1.32 -0.98
C LYS A 30 -8.62 -0.20 -1.23
N ARG A 31 -9.07 1.01 -1.56
CA ARG A 31 -8.20 2.17 -1.64
C ARG A 31 -7.90 2.55 -0.20
N ASP A 32 -6.62 2.57 0.18
CA ASP A 32 -6.23 3.22 1.43
C ASP A 32 -6.53 4.74 1.38
N ASP A 33 -6.81 5.28 0.17
CA ASP A 33 -7.06 6.69 -0.16
C ASP A 33 -8.53 7.15 -0.02
N ILE A 34 -9.35 6.51 0.83
CA ILE A 34 -10.68 7.05 1.12
C ILE A 34 -10.50 8.20 2.09
N ASP A 35 -10.59 9.42 1.55
CA ASP A 35 -10.79 10.64 2.32
C ASP A 35 -11.93 10.42 3.32
N ASN A 36 -11.63 10.43 4.62
CA ASN A 36 -12.59 10.31 5.72
C ASN A 36 -13.59 11.49 5.78
N THR A 37 -13.58 12.38 4.78
CA THR A 37 -14.41 13.58 4.65
C THR A 37 -15.55 13.43 3.64
N SER A 38 -15.59 12.33 2.87
CA SER A 38 -16.74 12.02 2.02
C SER A 38 -17.68 11.07 2.75
N ASP A 39 -18.95 11.45 2.80
CA ASP A 39 -20.08 10.70 3.33
C ASP A 39 -19.97 9.18 3.14
N ASN A 40 -20.51 8.42 4.10
CA ASN A 40 -20.63 6.95 4.17
C ASN A 40 -21.29 6.25 2.93
N ASN A 41 -21.38 6.92 1.78
CA ASN A 41 -22.03 6.46 0.55
C ASN A 41 -21.11 6.32 -0.69
N THR A 42 -19.79 6.56 -0.60
CA THR A 42 -18.89 6.53 -1.79
C THR A 42 -18.07 5.25 -2.00
N ASN A 43 -18.46 4.13 -1.41
CA ASN A 43 -17.97 2.80 -1.82
C ASN A 43 -18.99 2.11 -2.73
N ASN A 44 -19.17 2.57 -3.96
CA ASN A 44 -19.95 1.83 -4.94
C ASN A 44 -19.28 1.89 -6.31
N PHE A 45 -18.11 1.22 -6.44
CA PHE A 45 -17.93 0.47 -7.67
C PHE A 45 -19.09 -0.51 -7.71
N ASN A 46 -20.16 -0.16 -8.43
CA ASN A 46 -21.26 -1.06 -8.66
C ASN A 46 -20.71 -2.15 -9.56
N VAL A 47 -20.52 -3.33 -9.01
CA VAL A 47 -19.92 -4.50 -9.63
C VAL A 47 -20.85 -5.64 -9.33
N SER A 48 -21.06 -6.51 -10.32
CA SER A 48 -22.02 -7.59 -10.13
C SER A 48 -21.53 -8.56 -9.05
N GLN A 49 -22.50 -9.20 -8.40
CA GLN A 49 -22.23 -10.24 -7.40
C GLN A 49 -21.35 -11.36 -7.95
N ALA A 50 -21.54 -11.71 -9.23
CA ALA A 50 -20.72 -12.72 -9.91
C ALA A 50 -19.25 -12.28 -10.05
N CYS A 51 -19.01 -10.99 -10.35
CA CYS A 51 -17.65 -10.44 -10.37
C CYS A 51 -17.01 -10.41 -8.98
N LEU A 52 -17.78 -10.03 -7.94
CA LEU A 52 -17.30 -10.08 -6.54
C LEU A 52 -16.88 -11.48 -6.11
N GLU A 53 -17.67 -12.49 -6.49
CA GLU A 53 -17.37 -13.89 -6.20
C GLU A 53 -16.14 -14.38 -6.96
N GLU A 54 -15.93 -13.94 -8.21
CA GLU A 54 -14.70 -14.21 -8.96
C GLU A 54 -13.48 -13.58 -8.28
N ASP A 55 -13.56 -12.31 -7.87
CA ASP A 55 -12.48 -11.60 -7.16
C ASP A 55 -12.14 -12.25 -5.81
N LEU A 56 -13.15 -12.68 -5.04
CA LEU A 56 -12.97 -13.39 -3.76
C LEU A 56 -12.12 -14.66 -3.91
N HIS A 57 -12.37 -15.41 -4.99
CA HIS A 57 -11.76 -16.72 -5.22
C HIS A 57 -10.55 -16.65 -6.17
N SER A 58 -10.22 -15.46 -6.66
CA SER A 58 -9.02 -15.22 -7.47
C SER A 58 -7.77 -15.45 -6.63
N GLU A 59 -6.87 -16.30 -7.13
CA GLU A 59 -5.55 -16.47 -6.55
C GLU A 59 -4.68 -15.21 -6.69
N TYR A 60 -5.03 -14.29 -7.60
CA TYR A 60 -4.27 -13.08 -7.88
C TYR A 60 -4.75 -11.90 -7.04
N SER A 61 -6.06 -11.79 -6.74
CA SER A 61 -6.61 -10.68 -5.95
C SER A 61 -5.99 -10.61 -4.56
N ASN A 62 -5.94 -11.75 -3.89
CA ASN A 62 -5.44 -11.85 -2.52
C ASN A 62 -3.91 -11.68 -2.44
N GLU A 63 -3.18 -12.22 -3.42
CA GLU A 63 -1.71 -12.26 -3.39
C GLU A 63 -1.08 -11.01 -4.02
N CYS A 64 -1.49 -10.67 -5.24
CA CYS A 64 -0.88 -9.62 -6.03
C CYS A 64 -1.58 -8.26 -5.81
N MET A 65 -2.91 -8.25 -5.69
CA MET A 65 -3.68 -7.00 -5.69
C MET A 65 -3.90 -6.39 -4.30
N SER A 66 -3.19 -6.90 -3.29
CA SER A 66 -3.26 -6.42 -1.92
C SER A 66 -2.76 -4.98 -1.81
N THR A 67 -3.70 -4.03 -1.76
CA THR A 67 -3.42 -2.59 -1.61
C THR A 67 -2.94 -2.19 -0.21
N GLN A 68 -3.17 -3.04 0.79
CA GLN A 68 -2.88 -2.82 2.22
C GLN A 68 -1.38 -2.97 2.55
N VAL A 69 -0.57 -2.09 1.99
CA VAL A 69 0.87 -1.98 2.29
C VAL A 69 1.05 -0.96 3.41
N ASN A 70 1.56 -1.40 4.56
CA ASN A 70 1.84 -0.58 5.74
C ASN A 70 3.30 -0.81 6.21
N ILE A 71 3.76 -0.02 7.18
CA ILE A 71 5.16 -0.06 7.64
C ILE A 71 5.57 -1.42 8.23
N ASN A 72 4.62 -2.23 8.70
CA ASN A 72 4.90 -3.51 9.31
C ASN A 72 5.00 -4.64 8.27
N ASN A 73 4.37 -4.50 7.10
CA ASN A 73 4.28 -5.56 6.10
C ASN A 73 4.91 -5.21 4.73
N TYR A 74 5.42 -3.99 4.54
CA TYR A 74 5.85 -3.54 3.21
C TYR A 74 6.95 -4.43 2.61
N LYS A 75 7.91 -4.93 3.39
CA LYS A 75 8.99 -5.78 2.86
C LYS A 75 8.44 -7.06 2.23
N GLU A 76 7.56 -7.74 2.95
CA GLU A 76 6.91 -8.96 2.48
C GLU A 76 6.03 -8.65 1.25
N LYS A 77 5.13 -7.67 1.36
CA LYS A 77 4.20 -7.31 0.28
C LYS A 77 4.91 -6.83 -0.98
N CYS A 78 5.98 -6.04 -0.84
CA CYS A 78 6.79 -5.61 -1.97
C CYS A 78 7.60 -6.75 -2.58
N SER A 79 8.02 -7.75 -1.78
CA SER A 79 8.62 -8.97 -2.30
C SER A 79 7.62 -9.80 -3.10
N THR A 80 6.39 -9.98 -2.59
CA THR A 80 5.30 -10.65 -3.31
C THR A 80 4.96 -9.93 -4.60
N PHE A 81 4.86 -8.59 -4.56
CA PHE A 81 4.62 -7.77 -5.75
C PHE A 81 5.70 -7.98 -6.83
N LYS A 82 6.98 -8.12 -6.43
CA LYS A 82 8.12 -8.38 -7.32
C LYS A 82 8.24 -9.85 -7.76
N SER A 83 7.39 -10.75 -7.26
CA SER A 83 7.42 -12.16 -7.65
C SER A 83 7.10 -12.34 -9.14
N GLU A 84 7.62 -13.41 -9.74
CA GLU A 84 7.36 -13.76 -11.13
C GLU A 84 5.85 -13.91 -11.41
N LYS A 85 5.11 -14.54 -10.48
CA LYS A 85 3.65 -14.70 -10.57
C LYS A 85 2.93 -13.35 -10.71
N CYS A 86 3.22 -12.39 -9.83
CA CYS A 86 2.55 -11.10 -9.87
C CYS A 86 3.01 -10.24 -11.05
N GLN A 87 4.30 -10.27 -11.40
CA GLN A 87 4.80 -9.55 -12.58
C GLN A 87 4.22 -10.11 -13.89
N ALA A 88 4.05 -11.44 -14.01
CA ALA A 88 3.37 -12.04 -15.16
C ALA A 88 1.92 -11.59 -15.26
N PHE A 89 1.21 -11.56 -14.12
CA PHE A 89 -0.16 -11.08 -14.05
C PHE A 89 -0.30 -9.58 -14.42
N TYR A 90 0.59 -8.71 -13.92
CA TYR A 90 0.52 -7.26 -14.18
C TYR A 90 0.86 -6.86 -15.61
N ASN A 91 1.74 -7.63 -16.26
CA ASN A 91 2.21 -7.32 -17.60
C ASN A 91 1.36 -8.00 -18.69
N ASP A 92 0.42 -8.86 -18.32
CA ASP A 92 -0.48 -9.52 -19.25
C ASP A 92 -1.65 -8.57 -19.62
N PRO A 93 -1.77 -8.14 -20.89
CA PRO A 93 -2.84 -7.25 -21.30
C PRO A 93 -4.22 -7.93 -21.31
N ASN A 94 -4.27 -9.27 -21.30
CA ASN A 94 -5.52 -10.03 -21.37
C ASN A 94 -6.07 -10.34 -19.97
N LEU A 95 -6.72 -9.35 -19.36
CA LEU A 95 -7.33 -9.50 -18.04
C LEU A 95 -8.45 -10.56 -17.99
N SER A 96 -9.08 -10.89 -19.12
CA SER A 96 -10.12 -11.92 -19.19
C SER A 96 -9.59 -13.32 -18.91
N LYS A 97 -8.27 -13.52 -18.95
CA LYS A 97 -7.63 -14.77 -18.50
C LYS A 97 -7.74 -14.96 -16.99
N TYR A 98 -7.74 -13.87 -16.23
CA TYR A 98 -7.72 -13.86 -14.77
C TYR A 98 -9.10 -13.55 -14.17
N TYR A 99 -9.90 -12.73 -14.87
CA TYR A 99 -11.23 -12.32 -14.47
C TYR A 99 -12.24 -12.42 -15.63
N PRO A 100 -12.52 -13.63 -16.15
CA PRO A 100 -13.43 -13.81 -17.29
C PRO A 100 -14.85 -13.29 -17.06
N ILE A 101 -15.35 -13.30 -15.82
CA ILE A 101 -16.68 -12.77 -15.48
C ILE A 101 -16.62 -11.25 -15.39
N CYS A 102 -15.69 -10.69 -14.61
CA CYS A 102 -15.62 -9.25 -14.39
C CYS A 102 -15.30 -8.44 -15.67
N THR A 103 -14.52 -8.99 -16.60
CA THR A 103 -14.20 -8.27 -17.86
C THR A 103 -15.37 -8.22 -18.83
N GLN A 104 -16.34 -9.13 -18.71
CA GLN A 104 -17.56 -9.16 -19.52
C GLN A 104 -18.73 -8.42 -18.85
N ASP A 105 -18.64 -8.22 -17.54
CA ASP A 105 -19.66 -7.53 -16.76
C ASP A 105 -19.67 -6.02 -17.08
N GLU A 106 -20.82 -5.53 -17.55
CA GLU A 106 -21.01 -4.13 -17.93
C GLU A 106 -20.75 -3.14 -16.78
N GLN A 107 -20.99 -3.55 -15.54
CA GLN A 107 -20.78 -2.70 -14.36
C GLN A 107 -19.29 -2.64 -13.97
N SER A 108 -18.55 -3.73 -14.21
CA SER A 108 -17.15 -3.90 -13.81
C SER A 108 -16.14 -3.56 -14.92
N LYS A 109 -16.56 -3.52 -16.19
CA LYS A 109 -15.67 -3.30 -17.35
C LYS A 109 -14.80 -2.04 -17.27
N LYS A 110 -15.26 -0.99 -16.56
CA LYS A 110 -14.49 0.26 -16.37
C LYS A 110 -13.26 0.03 -15.49
N ILE A 111 -13.41 -0.80 -14.47
CA ILE A 111 -12.36 -1.13 -13.49
C ILE A 111 -11.37 -2.11 -14.10
N PHE A 112 -11.89 -3.10 -14.82
CA PHE A 112 -11.10 -4.08 -15.54
C PHE A 112 -10.68 -3.59 -16.94
N ASN A 113 -10.78 -2.28 -17.19
CA ASN A 113 -10.13 -1.66 -18.34
C ASN A 113 -8.60 -1.73 -18.13
N PRO A 114 -7.81 -2.18 -19.12
CA PRO A 114 -6.36 -2.37 -18.96
C PRO A 114 -5.63 -1.13 -18.44
N VAL A 115 -6.04 0.08 -18.84
CA VAL A 115 -5.38 1.32 -18.40
C VAL A 115 -5.71 1.62 -16.94
N PHE A 116 -6.98 1.50 -16.55
CA PHE A 116 -7.39 1.71 -15.16
C PHE A 116 -6.74 0.69 -14.23
N PHE A 117 -6.78 -0.58 -14.64
CA PHE A 117 -6.25 -1.70 -13.90
C PHE A 117 -4.73 -1.60 -13.72
N GLN A 118 -3.99 -1.22 -14.77
CA GLN A 118 -2.56 -0.92 -14.67
C GLN A 118 -2.30 0.22 -13.67
N GLY A 119 -3.18 1.22 -13.62
CA GLY A 119 -3.11 2.29 -12.63
C GLY A 119 -3.22 1.83 -11.18
N LEU A 120 -3.98 0.76 -10.93
CA LEU A 120 -4.10 0.14 -9.61
C LEU A 120 -2.80 -0.55 -9.22
N PHE A 121 -2.16 -1.24 -10.15
CA PHE A 121 -0.83 -1.84 -9.93
C PHE A 121 0.24 -0.80 -9.69
N LYS A 122 0.25 0.28 -10.47
CA LYS A 122 1.18 1.39 -10.29
C LYS A 122 1.01 2.06 -8.93
N ASN A 123 -0.22 2.12 -8.40
CA ASN A 123 -0.46 2.61 -7.05
C ASN A 123 0.22 1.72 -6.00
N VAL A 124 0.03 0.40 -6.07
CA VAL A 124 0.72 -0.55 -5.16
C VAL A 124 2.23 -0.48 -5.34
N GLN A 125 2.71 -0.44 -6.58
CA GLN A 125 4.13 -0.33 -6.92
C GLN A 125 4.77 0.91 -6.29
N SER A 126 4.05 2.05 -6.29
CA SER A 126 4.55 3.30 -5.73
C SER A 126 4.83 3.24 -4.23
N LYS A 127 4.15 2.35 -3.50
CA LYS A 127 4.41 2.09 -2.08
C LYS A 127 5.70 1.28 -1.86
N CYS A 128 6.23 0.66 -2.91
CA CYS A 128 7.40 -0.21 -2.89
C CYS A 128 8.64 0.41 -3.53
N TYR A 129 8.60 1.68 -3.93
CA TYR A 129 9.78 2.34 -4.47
C TYR A 129 10.84 2.52 -3.39
N THR A 130 12.07 2.23 -3.77
CA THR A 130 13.27 2.29 -2.94
C THR A 130 14.28 3.24 -3.56
N ASN A 131 15.15 3.78 -2.71
CA ASN A 131 16.26 4.62 -3.13
C ASN A 131 17.32 3.84 -3.92
N GLU A 132 18.45 4.49 -4.20
CA GLU A 132 19.58 3.96 -4.98
C GLU A 132 20.15 2.65 -4.43
N SER A 133 20.15 2.46 -3.10
CA SER A 133 20.70 1.24 -2.47
C SER A 133 19.72 0.07 -2.42
N ASP A 134 18.44 0.29 -2.76
CA ASP A 134 17.36 -0.68 -2.60
C ASP A 134 17.04 -1.08 -1.14
N GLU A 135 17.65 -0.41 -0.16
CA GLU A 135 17.49 -0.74 1.27
C GLU A 135 16.39 0.08 1.96
N GLU A 136 16.21 1.33 1.54
CA GLU A 136 15.27 2.26 2.15
C GLU A 136 14.15 2.63 1.18
N LEU A 137 12.93 2.76 1.70
CA LEU A 137 11.79 3.26 0.93
C LEU A 137 12.04 4.71 0.51
N CYS A 138 11.58 5.05 -0.69
CA CYS A 138 11.51 6.44 -1.11
C CYS A 138 10.65 7.26 -0.13
N PRO A 139 11.00 8.53 0.17
CA PRO A 139 10.26 9.35 1.12
C PRO A 139 8.76 9.46 0.82
N LEU A 140 8.38 9.66 -0.44
CA LEU A 140 6.98 9.60 -0.87
C LEU A 140 6.31 8.23 -0.65
N SER A 141 7.02 7.11 -0.87
CA SER A 141 6.49 5.76 -0.59
C SER A 141 6.23 5.57 0.90
N LEU A 142 7.20 5.95 1.73
CA LEU A 142 7.09 5.90 3.18
C LEU A 142 5.94 6.78 3.67
N PHE A 143 5.82 8.00 3.13
CA PHE A 143 4.72 8.90 3.46
C PHE A 143 3.36 8.29 3.10
N ARG A 144 3.20 7.73 1.90
CA ARG A 144 1.92 7.11 1.47
C ARG A 144 1.53 5.87 2.28
N ILE A 145 2.50 5.13 2.77
CA ILE A 145 2.29 3.97 3.64
C ILE A 145 1.90 4.40 5.07
N THR A 146 2.45 5.51 5.56
CA THR A 146 2.26 5.96 6.95
C THR A 146 1.14 6.98 7.12
N GLN A 147 0.81 7.72 6.05
CA GLN A 147 -0.18 8.81 5.99
C GLN A 147 -0.95 8.78 4.65
N PRO A 148 -1.69 7.69 4.34
CA PRO A 148 -2.31 7.48 3.02
C PRO A 148 -3.30 8.60 2.63
N ASN A 149 -4.07 9.12 3.61
CA ASN A 149 -5.12 10.12 3.41
C ASN A 149 -4.69 11.55 3.70
N THR A 150 -3.38 11.81 3.75
CA THR A 150 -2.86 13.15 4.06
C THR A 150 -2.33 13.79 2.77
N PRO A 151 -2.64 15.07 2.50
CA PRO A 151 -1.99 15.82 1.43
C PRO A 151 -0.47 15.76 1.60
N ILE A 152 0.28 15.60 0.50
CA ILE A 152 1.74 15.51 0.58
C ILE A 152 2.27 16.90 0.97
N PRO A 153 2.97 17.03 2.11
CA PRO A 153 3.61 18.28 2.47
C PRO A 153 4.88 18.48 1.63
N SER A 154 5.27 19.73 1.38
CA SER A 154 6.40 20.06 0.49
C SER A 154 7.71 19.37 0.90
N TYR A 155 7.99 19.24 2.19
CA TYR A 155 9.22 18.61 2.69
C TYR A 155 9.37 17.14 2.26
N VAL A 156 8.27 16.41 2.04
CA VAL A 156 8.32 15.02 1.56
C VAL A 156 8.72 14.97 0.09
N VAL A 157 8.31 15.98 -0.69
CA VAL A 157 8.74 16.14 -2.08
C VAL A 157 10.23 16.50 -2.11
N ASP A 158 10.66 17.43 -1.27
CA ASP A 158 12.07 17.84 -1.14
C ASP A 158 12.97 16.68 -0.68
N ASP A 159 12.50 15.85 0.24
CA ASP A 159 13.22 14.64 0.65
C ASP A 159 13.29 13.63 -0.49
N THR A 160 12.21 13.47 -1.26
CA THR A 160 12.22 12.59 -2.46
C THR A 160 13.25 13.06 -3.47
N CYS A 161 13.41 14.38 -3.64
CA CYS A 161 14.44 14.98 -4.51
C CYS A 161 15.87 14.56 -4.15
N LYS A 162 16.15 14.07 -2.94
CA LYS A 162 17.51 13.63 -2.59
C LYS A 162 17.92 12.35 -3.32
N SER A 163 16.96 11.55 -3.79
CA SER A 163 17.21 10.30 -4.52
C SER A 163 16.78 10.45 -5.97
N LYS A 164 17.75 10.41 -6.89
CA LYS A 164 17.52 10.43 -8.33
C LYS A 164 16.55 9.34 -8.76
N LYS A 165 16.72 8.12 -8.21
CA LYS A 165 15.83 6.98 -8.52
C LYS A 165 14.41 7.25 -8.04
N CYS A 166 14.24 7.71 -6.81
CA CYS A 166 12.91 8.03 -6.28
C CYS A 166 12.23 9.15 -7.07
N THR A 167 12.95 10.23 -7.38
CA THR A 167 12.44 11.35 -8.18
C THR A 167 11.85 10.85 -9.50
N TYR A 168 12.60 10.06 -10.27
CA TYR A 168 12.12 9.57 -11.57
C TYR A 168 10.97 8.57 -11.46
N LEU A 169 11.01 7.66 -10.49
CA LEU A 169 9.93 6.69 -10.28
C LEU A 169 8.61 7.40 -9.93
N PHE A 170 8.66 8.48 -9.15
CA PHE A 170 7.47 9.25 -8.80
C PHE A 170 7.00 10.17 -9.92
N ILE A 171 7.89 10.73 -10.74
CA ILE A 171 7.49 11.45 -11.97
C ILE A 171 6.72 10.50 -12.90
N ASP A 172 7.25 9.30 -13.17
CA ASP A 172 6.59 8.28 -14.00
C ASP A 172 5.20 7.92 -13.44
N TYR A 173 5.13 7.64 -12.14
CA TYR A 173 3.89 7.31 -11.46
C TYR A 173 2.83 8.43 -11.56
N LEU A 174 3.21 9.68 -11.27
CA LEU A 174 2.27 10.80 -11.28
C LEU A 174 1.83 11.18 -12.69
N ASN A 175 2.72 11.11 -13.68
CA ASN A 175 2.35 11.33 -15.08
C ASN A 175 1.37 10.27 -15.58
N GLN A 176 1.54 9.01 -15.17
CA GLN A 176 0.56 7.97 -15.44
C GLN A 176 -0.80 8.29 -14.78
N LYS A 177 -0.83 8.79 -13.53
CA LYS A 177 -2.07 9.22 -12.87
C LYS A 177 -2.76 10.38 -13.58
N ILE A 178 -1.99 11.34 -14.09
CA ILE A 178 -2.51 12.44 -14.90
C ILE A 178 -3.13 11.88 -16.20
N LYS A 179 -2.45 10.94 -16.88
CA LYS A 179 -2.98 10.28 -18.07
C LYS A 179 -4.24 9.45 -17.80
N GLU A 180 -4.30 8.73 -16.69
CA GLU A 180 -5.52 8.00 -16.29
C GLU A 180 -6.69 8.96 -16.13
N SER A 181 -6.47 10.14 -15.56
CA SER A 181 -7.53 11.12 -15.32
C SER A 181 -8.21 11.64 -16.58
N THR A 182 -7.48 11.73 -17.71
CA THR A 182 -8.08 12.14 -18.99
C THR A 182 -8.96 11.05 -19.63
N ILE A 183 -8.81 9.79 -19.18
CA ILE A 183 -9.61 8.65 -19.67
C ILE A 183 -10.77 8.38 -18.71
N PHE A 184 -10.59 8.71 -17.43
CA PHE A 184 -11.45 8.33 -16.32
C PHE A 184 -11.84 9.55 -15.50
N GLU A 185 -12.39 10.59 -16.15
CA GLU A 185 -12.69 11.90 -15.57
C GLU A 185 -13.54 11.81 -14.29
N ASP A 186 -14.52 10.90 -14.25
CA ASP A 186 -15.40 10.71 -13.09
C ASP A 186 -14.67 10.28 -11.79
N PHE A 187 -13.43 9.79 -11.89
CA PHE A 187 -12.68 9.28 -10.73
C PHE A 187 -11.70 10.28 -10.12
N TYR A 188 -11.50 11.42 -10.77
CA TYR A 188 -10.49 12.38 -10.38
C TYR A 188 -11.08 13.78 -10.31
N SER A 189 -11.03 14.40 -9.13
CA SER A 189 -11.34 15.82 -9.02
C SER A 189 -10.26 16.66 -9.75
N PRO A 190 -10.65 17.79 -10.38
CA PRO A 190 -9.69 18.71 -10.99
C PRO A 190 -8.55 19.11 -10.03
N ASP A 191 -8.89 19.39 -8.77
CA ASP A 191 -7.93 19.76 -7.71
C ASP A 191 -6.85 18.68 -7.49
N LYS A 192 -7.23 17.39 -7.57
CA LYS A 192 -6.30 16.28 -7.42
C LYS A 192 -5.33 16.19 -8.60
N ILE A 193 -5.78 16.52 -9.79
CA ILE A 193 -4.94 16.51 -11.01
C ILE A 193 -3.98 17.68 -11.02
N ASP A 194 -4.45 18.87 -10.63
CA ASP A 194 -3.57 20.03 -10.51
C ASP A 194 -2.54 19.84 -9.40
N PHE A 195 -2.91 19.19 -8.30
CA PHE A 195 -1.95 18.75 -7.30
C PHE A 195 -0.89 17.79 -7.87
N PHE A 196 -1.28 16.76 -8.64
CA PHE A 196 -0.30 15.87 -9.27
C PHE A 196 0.64 16.62 -10.21
N LYS A 197 0.13 17.55 -11.02
CA LYS A 197 0.96 18.39 -11.90
C LYS A 197 1.93 19.28 -11.12
N GLN A 198 1.51 19.85 -10.00
CA GLN A 198 2.38 20.65 -9.14
C GLN A 198 3.52 19.81 -8.58
N VAL A 199 3.24 18.62 -8.06
CA VAL A 199 4.27 17.71 -7.53
C VAL A 199 5.23 17.28 -8.66
N VAL A 200 4.73 16.94 -9.85
CA VAL A 200 5.58 16.63 -11.01
C VAL A 200 6.48 17.81 -11.36
N SER A 201 5.93 19.03 -11.43
CA SER A 201 6.69 20.23 -11.74
C SER A 201 7.80 20.50 -10.71
N GLN A 202 7.54 20.27 -9.43
CA GLN A 202 8.56 20.38 -8.39
C GLN A 202 9.64 19.31 -8.55
N LEU A 203 9.26 18.04 -8.79
CA LEU A 203 10.20 16.94 -9.00
C LEU A 203 11.06 17.12 -10.27
N GLU A 204 10.53 17.77 -11.31
CA GLU A 204 11.24 18.05 -12.55
C GLU A 204 12.11 19.32 -12.51
N SER A 205 11.95 20.13 -11.46
CA SER A 205 12.68 21.40 -11.32
C SER A 205 14.19 21.20 -11.27
N SER A 206 14.94 22.23 -11.68
CA SER A 206 16.39 22.25 -11.53
C SER A 206 16.82 22.19 -10.07
N GLU A 207 16.02 22.75 -9.17
CA GLU A 207 16.25 22.73 -7.72
C GLU A 207 16.22 21.28 -7.21
N CYS A 208 15.14 20.54 -7.47
CA CYS A 208 15.04 19.12 -7.09
C CYS A 208 16.18 18.29 -7.68
N LYS A 209 16.47 18.47 -8.98
CA LYS A 209 17.56 17.76 -9.66
C LYS A 209 18.94 18.07 -9.07
N SER A 210 19.15 19.27 -8.54
CA SER A 210 20.41 19.65 -7.88
C SER A 210 20.61 19.00 -6.52
N MET A 211 19.53 18.52 -5.88
CA MET A 211 19.56 17.83 -4.59
C MET A 211 19.90 16.34 -4.71
N HIS A 212 19.92 15.79 -5.92
CA HIS A 212 20.23 14.38 -6.16
C HIS A 212 21.59 14.03 -5.56
N VAL A 213 21.60 13.24 -4.49
CA VAL A 213 22.84 12.82 -3.84
C VAL A 213 23.50 11.76 -4.73
N THR A 214 24.65 12.09 -5.31
CA THR A 214 25.55 11.09 -5.87
C THR A 214 26.17 10.32 -4.71
N THR A 215 26.23 9.00 -4.82
CA THR A 215 26.52 7.98 -3.79
C THR A 215 27.87 8.11 -3.08
N SER A 216 28.57 9.23 -3.21
CA SER A 216 29.91 9.45 -2.67
C SER A 216 29.95 9.96 -1.22
N ASN A 217 28.83 10.41 -0.62
CA ASN A 217 28.84 11.02 0.73
C ASN A 217 27.53 10.84 1.54
N VAL A 218 26.97 9.63 1.60
CA VAL A 218 25.83 9.39 2.51
C VAL A 218 26.36 8.94 3.87
N THR A 219 26.67 9.90 4.74
CA THR A 219 26.49 9.69 6.19
C THR A 219 24.99 9.55 6.45
N SER A 220 24.56 8.36 6.89
CA SER A 220 23.16 8.04 7.15
C SER A 220 22.57 8.99 8.19
N ASN A 221 21.71 9.92 7.75
CA ASN A 221 20.77 10.55 8.68
C ASN A 221 19.62 9.56 8.88
N ALA A 222 19.87 8.57 9.72
CA ALA A 222 18.86 7.62 10.16
C ALA A 222 17.69 8.39 10.76
N VAL A 223 16.54 8.36 10.09
CA VAL A 223 15.28 8.79 10.70
C VAL A 223 15.04 7.85 11.88
N THR A 224 15.12 8.40 13.09
CA THR A 224 14.96 7.63 14.32
C THR A 224 13.50 7.19 14.41
N ILE A 225 13.22 5.95 14.03
CA ILE A 225 11.93 5.32 14.30
C ILE A 225 11.86 5.16 15.81
N ILE A 226 11.02 5.97 16.46
CA ILE A 226 10.65 5.79 17.87
C ILE A 226 9.83 4.49 17.93
N LYS A 227 10.51 3.34 18.03
CA LYS A 227 9.87 2.08 18.39
C LYS A 227 9.33 2.25 19.81
N GLY A 228 8.02 2.41 19.92
CA GLY A 228 7.32 2.32 21.20
C GLY A 228 7.72 1.03 21.91
N ASN A 229 7.98 1.13 23.21
CA ASN A 229 8.59 0.12 24.08
C ASN A 229 7.69 -1.12 24.35
N THR A 230 6.87 -1.55 23.40
CA THR A 230 5.87 -2.63 23.57
C THR A 230 6.50 -3.99 23.86
N ILE A 231 7.71 -4.26 23.34
CA ILE A 231 8.46 -5.50 23.64
C ILE A 231 8.99 -5.50 25.07
N LEU A 232 9.43 -4.34 25.58
CA LEU A 232 9.89 -4.21 26.96
C LEU A 232 8.73 -4.39 27.94
N LEU A 233 7.55 -3.85 27.58
CA LEU A 233 6.34 -3.99 28.37
C LEU A 233 5.85 -5.45 28.44
N SER A 234 5.93 -6.20 27.33
CA SER A 234 5.54 -7.61 27.30
C SER A 234 6.50 -8.50 28.09
N LEU A 235 7.81 -8.22 28.02
CA LEU A 235 8.83 -8.90 28.83
C LEU A 235 8.65 -8.63 30.34
N LEU A 236 8.34 -7.39 30.73
CA LEU A 236 8.06 -7.03 32.13
C LEU A 236 6.81 -7.73 32.66
N LEU A 237 5.74 -7.77 31.87
CA LEU A 237 4.51 -8.51 32.23
C LEU A 237 4.77 -10.00 32.40
N PHE A 238 5.59 -10.59 31.53
CA PHE A 238 5.94 -12.01 31.62
C PHE A 238 6.79 -12.32 32.86
N LEU A 239 7.76 -11.46 33.20
CA LEU A 239 8.56 -11.58 34.42
C LEU A 239 7.70 -11.45 35.68
N PHE A 240 6.74 -10.52 35.67
CA PHE A 240 5.80 -10.33 36.78
C PHE A 240 4.91 -11.55 36.99
N LEU A 241 4.47 -12.19 35.90
CA LEU A 241 3.72 -13.45 35.95
C LEU A 241 4.55 -14.61 36.53
N ILE A 242 5.83 -14.72 36.19
CA ILE A 242 6.74 -15.73 36.75
C ILE A 242 6.93 -15.52 38.26
N LEU A 243 7.10 -14.26 38.68
CA LEU A 243 7.26 -13.91 40.11
C LEU A 243 6.00 -14.15 40.94
N LEU A 244 4.81 -14.10 40.35
CA LEU A 244 3.55 -14.44 41.03
C LEU A 244 3.31 -15.96 41.13
N LEU A 245 4.06 -16.75 40.37
CA LEU A 245 3.96 -18.21 40.32
C LEU A 245 4.97 -18.92 41.24
N TYR A 246 5.95 -18.19 41.78
CA TYR A 246 6.94 -18.63 42.76
C TYR A 246 6.61 -18.04 44.15
#